data_AF-B5G5G9-F1
#
_entry.id   AF-B5G5G9-F1
#
_cell.length_a   1.000
_cell.length_b   1.000
_cell.length_c   1.000
_cell.angle_alpha   90.00
_cell.angle_beta   90.00
_cell.angle_gamma   90.00
#
_symmetry.space_group_name_H-M   'P 1'
#
loop_
_entity.id
_entity.type
_entity.pdbx_description
1 polymer ?
#
loop_
_entity_poly.entity_id
_entity_poly.type
_entity_poly.pdbx_seq_one_letter_code
_entity_poly.pdbx_strand_id
1 'polypeptide(L)'
;MMYPDYQNIFTQVQVRGKPEMGMDDAGNNMHEERVGKPFFNSLAGLIGNGQIGPYYWGWTSMVAFGTGLAWFVIVGFNMLAQVGWSIPQFIRQLFWLALEPPSPEYGLTMPPLNDGGWYIIASFFLLVSVMTWLLRAYLLAEQHKMGKHIFWGFAAAVWLFLVLGLFRPILMGSWSEAVPYGIFPHLDWTTAFSIRYGNLYYNPFHCLSIVFLYGSVLLFCMHGGTILAVTRYGGDRELEQI
;
A
#
# COMPACT_ATOMS: atom_id res chain seq x y z
N MET A 1 15.73 4.99 -43.66
CA MET A 1 14.40 5.55 -43.32
C MET A 1 13.81 4.61 -42.28
N MET A 2 13.62 5.06 -41.03
CA MET A 2 13.02 4.22 -39.99
C MET A 2 11.51 4.23 -40.22
N TYR A 3 10.92 3.09 -40.56
CA TYR A 3 9.47 2.96 -40.64
C TYR A 3 8.89 2.95 -39.22
N PRO A 4 7.71 3.54 -38.98
CA PRO A 4 7.07 3.45 -37.68
C PRO A 4 6.64 2.00 -37.42
N ASP A 5 7.25 1.37 -36.42
CA ASP A 5 6.91 0.03 -35.95
C ASP A 5 5.96 0.06 -34.75
N TYR A 6 5.23 -1.03 -34.52
CA TYR A 6 4.38 -1.19 -33.34
C TYR A 6 5.23 -1.29 -32.06
N GLN A 7 4.94 -0.44 -31.08
CA GLN A 7 5.73 -0.29 -29.85
C GLN A 7 5.23 -1.17 -28.69
N ASN A 8 4.15 -1.94 -28.89
CA ASN A 8 3.55 -2.80 -27.85
C ASN A 8 3.19 -2.09 -26.53
N ILE A 9 2.84 -0.79 -26.59
CA ILE A 9 2.37 -0.02 -25.42
C ILE A 9 0.88 -0.20 -25.18
N PHE A 10 0.10 -0.28 -26.26
CA PHE A 10 -1.35 -0.47 -26.21
C PHE A 10 -1.77 -1.63 -27.10
N THR A 11 -2.61 -2.52 -26.58
CA THR A 11 -3.14 -3.67 -27.32
C THR A 11 -3.99 -3.20 -28.50
N GLN A 12 -3.56 -3.50 -29.75
CA GLN A 12 -4.29 -3.07 -30.96
C GLN A 12 -5.61 -3.80 -31.16
N VAL A 13 -5.62 -5.10 -30.85
CA VAL A 13 -6.80 -5.97 -30.97
C VAL A 13 -6.92 -6.79 -29.69
N GLN A 14 -8.01 -6.57 -28.95
CA GLN A 14 -8.30 -7.33 -27.74
C GLN A 14 -9.11 -8.58 -28.07
N VAL A 15 -8.70 -9.72 -27.52
CA VAL A 15 -9.45 -10.98 -27.59
C VAL A 15 -10.05 -11.32 -26.21
N ARG A 16 -11.15 -12.07 -26.20
CA ARG A 16 -11.82 -12.48 -24.96
C ARG A 16 -12.17 -13.96 -25.00
N GLY A 17 -11.78 -14.67 -23.95
CA GLY A 17 -12.18 -16.04 -23.68
C GLY A 17 -13.28 -16.14 -22.63
N LYS A 18 -13.53 -17.36 -22.14
CA LYS A 18 -14.27 -17.56 -20.90
C LYS A 18 -13.46 -16.99 -19.72
N PRO A 19 -14.11 -16.47 -18.67
CA PRO A 19 -13.37 -15.98 -17.51
C PRO A 19 -12.49 -17.06 -16.88
N GLU A 20 -11.26 -16.70 -16.55
CA GLU A 20 -10.33 -17.55 -15.82
C GLU A 20 -10.65 -17.50 -14.33
N MET A 21 -10.94 -18.65 -13.73
CA MET A 21 -11.30 -18.71 -12.30
C MET A 21 -10.10 -18.79 -11.37
N GLY A 22 -8.88 -18.97 -11.91
CA GLY A 22 -7.62 -19.14 -11.18
C GLY A 22 -7.31 -20.60 -10.82
N MET A 23 -6.03 -20.91 -10.63
CA MET A 23 -5.54 -22.26 -10.28
C MET A 23 -5.99 -22.69 -8.88
N ASP A 24 -6.26 -23.98 -8.67
CA ASP A 24 -6.70 -24.54 -7.37
C ASP A 24 -6.07 -25.92 -7.11
N ASP A 25 -4.77 -26.02 -7.41
CA ASP A 25 -4.06 -27.30 -7.56
C ASP A 25 -3.54 -27.85 -6.22
N ALA A 26 -3.82 -27.18 -5.11
CA ALA A 26 -3.27 -27.52 -3.80
C ALA A 26 -4.26 -28.28 -2.89
N GLY A 27 -5.47 -28.61 -3.37
CA GLY A 27 -6.47 -29.37 -2.59
C GLY A 27 -6.97 -28.63 -1.33
N ASN A 28 -6.64 -27.34 -1.25
CA ASN A 28 -7.17 -26.37 -0.33
C ASN A 28 -8.41 -25.77 -1.01
N ASN A 29 -9.51 -25.58 -0.28
CA ASN A 29 -10.78 -25.08 -0.83
C ASN A 29 -10.71 -23.58 -1.24
N MET A 30 -9.63 -23.12 -1.89
CA MET A 30 -9.45 -21.71 -2.24
C MET A 30 -10.55 -21.22 -3.17
N HIS A 31 -11.09 -22.11 -4.02
CA HIS A 31 -12.22 -21.77 -4.86
C HIS A 31 -13.49 -21.43 -4.06
N GLU A 32 -13.69 -22.02 -2.87
CA GLU A 32 -14.84 -21.70 -1.99
C GLU A 32 -14.71 -20.30 -1.37
N GLU A 33 -13.48 -19.85 -1.11
CA GLU A 33 -13.19 -18.53 -0.56
C GLU A 33 -13.08 -17.44 -1.65
N ARG A 34 -13.21 -17.78 -2.94
CA ARG A 34 -13.24 -16.80 -4.03
C ARG A 34 -14.62 -16.17 -4.13
N VAL A 35 -14.63 -14.84 -4.21
CA VAL A 35 -15.85 -14.03 -4.32
C VAL A 35 -15.81 -13.14 -5.56
N GLY A 36 -17.00 -12.71 -5.97
CA GLY A 36 -17.18 -11.83 -7.12
C GLY A 36 -17.32 -12.60 -8.43
N LYS A 37 -18.31 -12.21 -9.24
CA LYS A 37 -18.46 -12.69 -10.61
C LYS A 37 -17.47 -11.94 -11.50
N PRO A 38 -16.53 -12.61 -12.20
CA PRO A 38 -15.59 -11.94 -13.07
C PRO A 38 -16.30 -11.19 -14.19
N PHE A 39 -15.73 -10.06 -14.60
CA PHE A 39 -16.19 -9.29 -15.76
C PHE A 39 -15.01 -8.74 -16.56
N PHE A 40 -15.27 -8.28 -17.78
CA PHE A 40 -14.25 -7.73 -18.66
C PHE A 40 -14.39 -6.22 -18.82
N ASN A 41 -13.30 -5.49 -18.64
CA ASN A 41 -13.19 -4.05 -18.86
C ASN A 41 -12.27 -3.77 -20.06
N SER A 42 -12.82 -3.16 -21.11
CA SER A 42 -12.06 -2.86 -22.35
C SER A 42 -10.93 -1.84 -22.13
N LEU A 43 -11.08 -0.93 -21.17
CA LEU A 43 -10.07 0.08 -20.88
C LEU A 43 -8.86 -0.55 -20.16
N ALA A 44 -9.10 -1.46 -19.21
CA ALA A 44 -8.04 -2.27 -18.61
C ALA A 44 -7.34 -3.14 -19.66
N GLY A 45 -8.11 -3.75 -20.57
CA GLY A 45 -7.59 -4.56 -21.68
C GLY A 45 -6.72 -3.78 -22.69
N LEU A 46 -6.76 -2.45 -22.68
CA LEU A 46 -5.92 -1.62 -23.53
C LEU A 46 -4.44 -1.66 -23.11
N ILE A 47 -4.19 -1.83 -21.81
CA ILE A 47 -2.85 -1.77 -21.19
C ILE A 47 -2.45 -3.08 -20.49
N GLY A 48 -3.28 -4.13 -20.55
CA GLY A 48 -3.02 -5.40 -19.86
C GLY A 48 -4.18 -6.39 -19.96
N ASN A 49 -4.39 -7.19 -18.92
CA ASN A 49 -5.52 -8.12 -18.85
C ASN A 49 -6.84 -7.36 -18.61
N GLY A 50 -7.84 -7.62 -19.46
CA GLY A 50 -9.16 -7.00 -19.33
C GLY A 50 -10.06 -7.64 -18.27
N GLN A 51 -9.74 -8.83 -17.75
CA GLN A 51 -10.54 -9.49 -16.73
C GLN A 51 -10.33 -8.84 -15.35
N ILE A 52 -11.43 -8.61 -14.65
CA ILE A 52 -11.46 -8.12 -13.27
C ILE A 52 -12.12 -9.18 -12.39
N GLY A 53 -11.42 -9.62 -11.34
CA GLY A 53 -11.82 -10.74 -10.47
C GLY A 53 -11.58 -12.13 -11.09
N PRO A 54 -11.94 -13.22 -10.38
CA PRO A 54 -12.50 -13.23 -9.03
C PRO A 54 -11.45 -12.86 -7.98
N TYR A 55 -11.88 -12.58 -6.75
CA TYR A 55 -10.96 -12.21 -5.66
C TYR A 55 -10.99 -13.27 -4.58
N TYR A 56 -9.83 -13.65 -4.06
CA TYR A 56 -9.81 -14.47 -2.84
C TYR A 56 -10.24 -13.61 -1.64
N TRP A 57 -11.19 -14.11 -0.85
CA TRP A 57 -11.76 -13.44 0.32
C TRP A 57 -11.91 -14.39 1.51
N GLY A 58 -10.78 -14.88 2.01
CA GLY A 58 -10.71 -15.60 3.28
C GLY A 58 -10.72 -14.67 4.50
N TRP A 59 -10.58 -15.25 5.69
CA TRP A 59 -10.61 -14.53 6.97
C TRP A 59 -9.56 -13.40 7.06
N THR A 60 -8.38 -13.58 6.46
CA THR A 60 -7.34 -12.55 6.45
C THR A 60 -7.79 -11.29 5.70
N SER A 61 -8.50 -11.44 4.57
CA SER A 61 -9.13 -10.31 3.87
C SER A 61 -10.17 -9.64 4.76
N MET A 62 -11.06 -10.42 5.39
CA MET A 62 -12.14 -9.89 6.22
C MET A 62 -11.60 -9.05 7.39
N VAL A 63 -10.62 -9.57 8.13
CA VAL A 63 -10.02 -8.86 9.26
C VAL A 63 -9.23 -7.65 8.78
N ALA A 64 -8.42 -7.78 7.73
CA ALA A 64 -7.62 -6.68 7.23
C ALA A 64 -8.49 -5.52 6.69
N PHE A 65 -9.50 -5.82 5.88
CA PHE A 65 -10.44 -4.82 5.36
C PHE A 65 -11.33 -4.25 6.46
N GLY A 66 -11.83 -5.07 7.38
CA GLY A 66 -12.70 -4.61 8.48
C GLY A 66 -11.98 -3.62 9.39
N THR A 67 -10.76 -3.95 9.81
CA THR A 67 -9.93 -3.06 10.65
C THR A 67 -9.39 -1.86 9.87
N GLY A 68 -9.01 -2.04 8.60
CA GLY A 68 -8.59 -0.93 7.73
C GLY A 68 -9.73 0.07 7.48
N LEU A 69 -10.96 -0.42 7.29
CA LEU A 69 -12.15 0.43 7.17
C LEU A 69 -12.44 1.16 8.49
N ALA A 70 -12.30 0.48 9.63
CA ALA A 70 -12.45 1.12 10.94
C ALA A 70 -11.44 2.27 11.12
N TRP A 71 -10.16 2.05 10.80
CA TRP A 71 -9.14 3.12 10.78
C TRP A 71 -9.56 4.29 9.87
N PHE A 72 -9.96 3.99 8.63
CA PHE A 72 -10.34 5.00 7.64
C PHE A 72 -11.52 5.84 8.12
N VAL A 73 -12.56 5.20 8.67
CA VAL A 73 -13.75 5.89 9.19
C VAL A 73 -13.42 6.71 10.43
N ILE A 74 -12.61 6.21 11.36
CA ILE A 74 -12.21 6.96 12.56
C ILE A 74 -11.47 8.24 12.16
N VAL A 75 -10.49 8.14 11.25
CA VAL A 75 -9.75 9.30 10.73
C VAL A 75 -10.70 10.27 10.04
N GLY A 76 -11.52 9.80 9.10
CA GLY A 76 -12.44 10.63 8.34
C GLY A 76 -13.49 11.34 9.21
N PHE A 77 -14.04 10.65 10.21
CA PHE A 77 -15.01 11.25 11.13
C PHE A 77 -14.37 12.27 12.07
N ASN A 78 -13.14 12.05 12.53
CA ASN A 78 -12.41 13.06 13.30
C ASN A 78 -12.14 14.32 12.46
N MET A 79 -11.72 14.16 11.21
CA MET A 79 -11.56 15.28 10.28
C MET A 79 -12.89 16.01 10.02
N LEU A 80 -14.00 15.29 9.87
CA LEU A 80 -15.33 15.88 9.68
C LEU A 80 -15.82 16.63 10.93
N ALA A 81 -15.52 16.11 12.12
CA ALA A 81 -15.85 16.76 13.38
C ALA A 81 -15.09 18.08 13.57
N GLN A 82 -13.83 18.19 13.13
CA GLN A 82 -13.04 19.42 13.19
C GLN A 82 -13.67 20.60 12.43
N VAL A 83 -14.46 20.32 11.39
CA VAL A 83 -15.19 21.32 10.61
C VAL A 83 -16.67 21.40 10.98
N GLY A 84 -17.04 20.93 12.18
CA GLY A 84 -18.41 21.01 12.70
C GLY A 84 -19.43 20.22 11.86
N TRP A 85 -19.02 19.08 11.29
CA TRP A 85 -19.86 18.23 10.44
C TRP A 85 -20.33 18.90 9.12
N SER A 86 -19.69 19.98 8.71
CA SER A 86 -19.97 20.68 7.45
C SER A 86 -19.27 20.00 6.27
N ILE A 87 -20.02 19.28 5.44
CA ILE A 87 -19.49 18.61 4.23
C ILE A 87 -18.79 19.58 3.27
N PRO A 88 -19.32 20.79 2.97
CA PRO A 88 -18.60 21.75 2.13
C PRO A 88 -17.24 22.16 2.70
N GLN A 89 -17.15 22.35 4.02
CA GLN A 89 -15.88 22.69 4.67
C GLN A 89 -14.92 21.52 4.71
N PHE A 90 -15.43 20.31 4.93
CA PHE A 90 -14.64 19.08 4.88
C PHE A 90 -13.97 18.91 3.52
N ILE A 91 -14.71 19.07 2.42
CA ILE A 91 -14.15 18.99 1.06
C ILE A 91 -13.15 20.13 0.82
N ARG A 92 -13.48 21.37 1.20
CA ARG A 92 -12.61 22.54 1.01
C ARG A 92 -11.28 22.40 1.76
N GLN A 93 -11.30 21.81 2.95
CA GLN A 93 -10.16 21.74 3.86
C GLN A 93 -9.52 20.34 3.92
N LEU A 94 -9.98 19.38 3.11
CA LEU A 94 -9.61 17.96 3.20
C LEU A 94 -8.10 17.72 3.35
N PHE A 95 -7.27 18.48 2.63
CA PHE A 95 -5.82 18.29 2.66
C PHE A 95 -5.14 18.86 3.91
N TRP A 96 -5.78 19.79 4.62
CA TRP A 96 -5.25 20.41 5.84
C TRP A 96 -5.75 19.73 7.12
N LEU A 97 -6.84 18.96 7.06
CA LEU A 97 -7.38 18.25 8.21
C LEU A 97 -6.44 17.09 8.60
N ALA A 98 -6.38 16.79 9.89
CA ALA A 98 -5.59 15.67 10.41
C ALA A 98 -6.16 15.08 11.70
N LEU A 99 -5.99 13.78 11.87
CA LEU A 99 -6.02 13.16 13.18
C LEU A 99 -4.60 13.15 13.75
N GLU A 100 -4.35 14.04 14.71
CA GLU A 100 -3.04 14.26 15.34
C GLU A 100 -2.74 13.20 16.42
N PRO A 101 -1.45 12.85 16.63
CA PRO A 101 -1.04 12.03 17.77
C PRO A 101 -1.28 12.76 19.10
N PRO A 102 -1.28 12.01 20.23
CA PRO A 102 -1.40 12.60 21.56
C PRO A 102 -0.34 13.65 21.86
N SER A 103 -0.66 14.60 22.74
CA SER A 103 0.33 15.56 23.25
C SER A 103 1.46 14.83 24.02
N PRO A 104 2.66 15.44 24.13
CA PRO A 104 3.79 14.81 24.82
C PRO A 104 3.55 14.50 26.31
N GLU A 105 2.60 15.17 26.96
CA GLU A 105 2.35 15.02 28.41
C GLU A 105 1.82 13.63 28.78
N TYR A 106 1.20 12.94 27.82
CA TYR A 106 0.69 11.58 28.00
C TYR A 106 1.77 10.50 27.82
N GLY A 107 2.95 10.85 27.28
CA GLY A 107 4.01 9.89 27.00
C GLY A 107 3.52 8.71 26.15
N LEU A 108 3.62 7.49 26.68
CA LEU A 108 3.12 6.26 26.04
C LEU A 108 1.78 5.76 26.58
N THR A 109 1.10 6.55 27.42
CA THR A 109 -0.19 6.16 28.00
C THR A 109 -1.36 6.45 27.05
N MET A 110 -2.53 5.89 27.35
CA MET A 110 -3.76 6.17 26.59
C MET A 110 -4.35 7.51 27.05
N PRO A 111 -4.44 8.52 26.17
CA PRO A 111 -5.03 9.82 26.52
C PRO A 111 -6.56 9.81 26.41
N PRO A 112 -7.25 10.88 26.84
CA PRO A 112 -8.66 11.11 26.53
C PRO A 112 -8.95 11.08 25.03
N LEU A 113 -10.18 10.71 24.64
CA LEU A 113 -10.56 10.58 23.23
C LEU A 113 -10.40 11.88 22.43
N ASN A 114 -10.73 13.01 23.04
CA ASN A 114 -10.64 14.35 22.44
C ASN A 114 -9.22 14.91 22.39
N ASP A 115 -8.22 14.17 22.91
CA ASP A 115 -6.83 14.63 23.04
C ASP A 115 -5.83 13.54 22.58
N GLY A 116 -6.10 12.98 21.38
CA GLY A 116 -5.27 11.94 20.77
C GLY A 116 -5.70 10.50 21.05
N GLY A 117 -6.74 10.25 21.86
CA GLY A 117 -7.21 8.90 22.11
C GLY A 117 -7.75 8.22 20.84
N TRP A 118 -8.42 8.99 19.98
CA TRP A 118 -8.84 8.51 18.66
C TRP A 118 -7.67 8.10 17.77
N TYR A 119 -6.52 8.79 17.87
CA TYR A 119 -5.32 8.44 17.12
C TYR A 119 -4.82 7.05 17.51
N ILE A 120 -4.68 6.77 18.82
CA ILE A 120 -4.22 5.46 19.29
C ILE A 120 -5.15 4.33 18.84
N ILE A 121 -6.46 4.54 18.93
CA ILE A 121 -7.46 3.55 18.48
C ILE A 121 -7.36 3.34 16.96
N ALA A 122 -7.26 4.43 16.18
CA ALA A 122 -7.09 4.35 14.74
C ALA A 122 -5.79 3.61 14.37
N SER A 123 -4.68 3.93 15.02
CA SER A 123 -3.38 3.30 14.80
C SER A 123 -3.39 1.82 15.15
N PHE A 124 -4.10 1.41 16.21
CA PHE A 124 -4.28 -0.01 16.54
C PHE A 124 -5.02 -0.76 15.42
N PHE A 125 -6.13 -0.21 14.94
CA PHE A 125 -6.87 -0.83 13.83
C PHE A 125 -6.03 -0.88 12.54
N LEU A 126 -5.28 0.17 12.23
CA LEU A 126 -4.36 0.17 11.09
C LEU A 126 -3.26 -0.89 11.24
N LEU A 127 -2.67 -1.02 12.44
CA LEU A 127 -1.64 -2.02 12.72
C LEU A 127 -2.17 -3.43 12.47
N VAL A 128 -3.35 -3.77 13.01
CA VAL A 128 -4.00 -5.07 12.78
C VAL A 128 -4.27 -5.29 11.29
N SER A 129 -4.75 -4.25 10.60
CA SER A 129 -5.02 -4.30 9.16
C SER A 129 -3.78 -4.66 8.34
N VAL A 130 -2.70 -3.90 8.53
CA VAL A 130 -1.44 -4.07 7.80
C VAL A 130 -0.78 -5.41 8.13
N MET A 131 -0.72 -5.80 9.41
CA MET A 131 -0.09 -7.07 9.81
C MET A 131 -0.88 -8.28 9.31
N THR A 132 -2.22 -8.20 9.30
CA THR A 132 -3.06 -9.27 8.72
C THR A 132 -2.91 -9.33 7.20
N TRP A 133 -2.76 -8.18 6.53
CA TRP A 133 -2.48 -8.14 5.10
C TRP A 133 -1.09 -8.69 4.75
N LEU A 134 -0.10 -8.51 5.64
CA LEU A 134 1.22 -9.11 5.49
C LEU A 134 1.13 -10.64 5.64
N LEU A 135 0.42 -11.14 6.65
CA LEU A 135 0.15 -12.57 6.81
C LEU A 135 -0.59 -13.16 5.60
N ARG A 136 -1.55 -12.41 5.04
CA ARG A 136 -2.26 -12.79 3.82
C ARG A 136 -1.30 -13.06 2.65
N ALA A 137 -0.32 -12.20 2.43
CA ALA A 137 0.67 -12.39 1.36
C ALA A 137 1.48 -13.68 1.54
N TYR A 138 1.79 -14.06 2.79
CA TYR A 138 2.46 -15.33 3.10
C TYR A 138 1.56 -16.53 2.77
N LEU A 139 0.33 -16.52 3.29
CA LEU A 139 -0.60 -17.65 3.18
C LEU A 139 -1.01 -17.90 1.72
N LEU A 140 -1.28 -16.86 0.93
CA LEU A 140 -1.63 -17.03 -0.48
C LEU A 140 -0.47 -17.66 -1.27
N ALA A 141 0.76 -17.21 -1.02
CA ALA A 141 1.93 -17.82 -1.66
C ALA A 141 2.14 -19.26 -1.19
N GLU A 142 1.81 -19.62 0.05
CA GLU A 142 1.85 -21.01 0.55
C GLU A 142 0.79 -21.88 -0.11
N GLN A 143 -0.43 -21.39 -0.19
CA GLN A 143 -1.54 -22.08 -0.81
C GLN A 143 -1.29 -22.37 -2.29
N HIS A 144 -0.58 -21.47 -3.01
CA HIS A 144 -0.14 -21.69 -4.38
C HIS A 144 1.22 -22.41 -4.52
N LYS A 145 1.82 -22.87 -3.40
CA LYS A 145 3.15 -23.53 -3.37
C LYS A 145 4.27 -22.67 -4.02
N MET A 146 4.13 -21.36 -3.94
CA MET A 146 5.09 -20.38 -4.46
C MET A 146 6.11 -19.97 -3.38
N GLY A 147 7.26 -19.48 -3.85
CA GLY A 147 8.23 -18.80 -2.98
C GLY A 147 7.65 -17.55 -2.32
N LYS A 148 8.13 -17.21 -1.12
CA LYS A 148 7.58 -16.13 -0.26
C LYS A 148 8.16 -14.74 -0.56
N HIS A 149 8.65 -14.51 -1.77
CA HIS A 149 9.36 -13.28 -2.16
C HIS A 149 8.51 -12.02 -1.96
N ILE A 150 7.21 -12.07 -2.31
CA ILE A 150 6.28 -10.95 -2.12
C ILE A 150 6.08 -10.61 -0.64
N PHE A 151 5.97 -11.64 0.22
CA PHE A 151 5.89 -11.45 1.67
C PHE A 151 7.14 -10.73 2.20
N TRP A 152 8.34 -11.16 1.80
CA TRP A 152 9.59 -10.53 2.26
C TRP A 152 9.76 -9.10 1.75
N GLY A 153 9.42 -8.85 0.48
CA GLY A 153 9.40 -7.50 -0.07
C GLY A 153 8.42 -6.58 0.66
N PHE A 154 7.21 -7.08 0.95
CA PHE A 154 6.21 -6.31 1.70
C PHE A 154 6.60 -6.10 3.16
N ALA A 155 7.22 -7.10 3.82
CA ALA A 155 7.71 -7.00 5.19
C ALA A 155 8.75 -5.86 5.35
N ALA A 156 9.59 -5.62 4.34
CA ALA A 156 10.53 -4.51 4.33
C ALA A 156 9.82 -3.13 4.31
N ALA A 157 8.69 -3.00 3.62
CA ALA A 157 7.87 -1.79 3.66
C ALA A 157 7.16 -1.63 5.02
N VAL A 158 6.62 -2.72 5.56
CA VAL A 158 6.01 -2.75 6.89
C VAL A 158 7.03 -2.37 7.97
N TRP A 159 8.30 -2.73 7.83
CA TRP A 159 9.36 -2.30 8.74
C TRP A 159 9.44 -0.78 8.86
N LEU A 160 9.53 -0.04 7.74
CA LEU A 160 9.57 1.42 7.77
C LEU A 160 8.30 2.00 8.43
N PHE A 161 7.13 1.46 8.09
CA PHE A 161 5.86 1.84 8.71
C PHE A 161 5.87 1.67 10.24
N LEU A 162 6.34 0.53 10.73
CA LEU A 162 6.46 0.26 12.17
C LEU A 162 7.51 1.15 12.85
N VAL A 163 8.64 1.43 12.19
CA VAL A 163 9.64 2.35 12.73
C VAL A 163 9.05 3.73 12.96
N LEU A 164 8.31 4.27 11.99
CA LEU A 164 7.75 5.62 12.05
C LEU A 164 6.62 5.76 13.08
N GLY A 165 5.70 4.79 13.12
CA GLY A 165 4.47 4.89 13.93
C GLY A 165 4.47 4.13 15.26
N LEU A 166 5.43 3.22 15.48
CA LEU A 166 5.43 2.33 16.65
C LEU A 166 6.79 2.29 17.37
N PHE A 167 7.83 1.77 16.73
CA PHE A 167 9.11 1.52 17.41
C PHE A 167 9.83 2.80 17.81
N ARG A 168 9.97 3.79 16.91
CA ARG A 168 10.61 5.05 17.27
C ARG A 168 9.82 5.81 18.34
N PRO A 169 8.49 6.00 18.25
CA PRO A 169 7.71 6.63 19.33
C PRO A 169 7.91 5.95 20.69
N ILE A 170 7.90 4.61 20.74
CA ILE A 170 8.18 3.84 21.97
C ILE A 170 9.58 4.14 22.50
N LEU A 171 10.61 4.10 21.65
CA LEU A 171 12.00 4.37 22.05
C LEU A 171 12.23 5.82 22.50
N MET A 172 11.45 6.77 21.95
CA MET A 172 11.46 8.17 22.35
C MET A 172 10.59 8.44 23.60
N GLY A 173 9.83 7.45 24.07
CA GLY A 173 8.99 7.57 25.26
C GLY A 173 7.70 8.37 25.07
N SER A 174 7.29 8.67 23.83
CA SER A 174 6.09 9.48 23.57
C SER A 174 5.40 9.14 22.25
N TRP A 175 4.07 9.02 22.27
CA TRP A 175 3.25 8.90 21.06
C TRP A 175 3.24 10.17 20.21
N SER A 176 3.55 11.33 20.80
CA SER A 176 3.63 12.62 20.08
C SER A 176 4.70 12.64 18.98
N GLU A 177 5.61 11.68 18.99
CA GLU A 177 6.68 11.52 18.01
C GLU A 177 6.23 10.76 16.75
N ALA A 178 5.02 10.19 16.74
CA ALA A 178 4.45 9.46 15.62
C ALA A 178 3.91 10.40 14.53
N VAL A 179 3.63 9.84 13.34
CA VAL A 179 3.17 10.59 12.17
C VAL A 179 1.66 10.85 12.26
N PRO A 180 1.17 12.09 12.03
CA PRO A 180 -0.27 12.37 12.02
C PRO A 180 -0.96 11.79 10.77
N TYR A 181 -2.26 11.50 10.88
CA TYR A 181 -3.07 11.08 9.73
C TYR A 181 -3.70 12.30 9.06
N GLY A 182 -3.01 12.86 8.06
CA GLY A 182 -3.51 13.97 7.23
C GLY A 182 -2.61 14.23 6.03
N ILE A 183 -3.12 14.84 4.95
CA ILE A 183 -2.35 14.98 3.70
C ILE A 183 -1.20 16.00 3.85
N PHE A 184 -1.47 17.26 4.16
CA PHE A 184 -0.40 18.21 4.43
C PHE A 184 0.25 18.01 5.82
N PRO A 185 -0.49 17.66 6.87
CA PRO A 185 0.11 17.44 8.19
C PRO A 185 1.21 16.35 8.23
N HIS A 186 1.10 15.25 7.48
CA HIS A 186 2.21 14.27 7.42
C HIS A 186 3.44 14.77 6.62
N LEU A 187 3.24 15.67 5.65
CA LEU A 187 4.34 16.33 4.93
C LEU A 187 5.06 17.34 5.83
N ASP A 188 4.29 18.10 6.60
CA ASP A 188 4.81 19.02 7.61
C ASP A 188 5.60 18.27 8.68
N TRP A 189 5.09 17.12 9.15
CA TRP A 189 5.81 16.21 10.04
C TRP A 189 7.14 15.75 9.44
N THR A 190 7.14 15.35 8.16
CA THR A 190 8.36 14.88 7.47
C THR A 190 9.42 15.98 7.39
N THR A 191 8.99 17.20 7.09
CA THR A 191 9.87 18.38 7.05
C THR A 191 10.40 18.72 8.45
N ALA A 192 9.51 18.76 9.45
CA ALA A 192 9.84 19.03 10.84
C ALA A 192 10.80 17.99 11.41
N PHE A 193 10.65 16.72 11.05
CA PHE A 193 11.55 15.64 11.42
C PHE A 193 12.98 15.92 10.93
N SER A 194 13.12 16.31 9.66
CA SER A 194 14.44 16.66 9.10
C SER A 194 15.07 17.86 9.80
N ILE A 195 14.28 18.91 10.08
CA ILE A 195 14.76 20.10 10.77
C ILE A 195 15.19 19.76 12.21
N ARG A 196 14.37 19.01 12.95
CA ARG A 196 14.62 18.62 14.34
C ARG A 196 15.91 17.81 14.51
N TYR A 197 16.24 16.97 13.53
CA TYR A 197 17.44 16.12 13.56
C TYR A 197 18.62 16.67 12.74
N GLY A 198 18.63 17.96 12.43
CA GLY A 198 19.80 18.61 11.85
C GLY A 198 20.07 18.23 10.38
N ASN A 199 19.00 18.17 9.58
CA ASN A 199 18.98 17.89 8.15
C ASN A 199 19.29 16.42 7.78
N LEU A 200 18.25 15.68 7.38
CA LEU A 200 18.35 14.28 6.97
C LEU A 200 19.22 14.01 5.75
N TYR A 201 19.63 15.02 4.97
CA TYR A 201 20.60 14.81 3.89
C TYR A 201 21.97 14.34 4.38
N TYR A 202 22.28 14.52 5.67
CA TYR A 202 23.52 14.02 6.27
C TYR A 202 23.37 12.66 6.96
N ASN A 203 22.16 12.07 6.97
CA ASN A 203 21.97 10.72 7.47
C ASN A 203 22.34 9.70 6.37
N PRO A 204 23.37 8.86 6.57
CA PRO A 204 23.84 7.94 5.53
C PRO A 204 22.78 6.91 5.11
N PHE A 205 21.89 6.48 6.02
CA PHE A 205 20.80 5.56 5.68
C PHE A 205 19.69 6.24 4.87
N HIS A 206 19.45 7.53 5.09
CA HIS A 206 18.54 8.29 4.25
C HIS A 206 19.12 8.47 2.84
N CYS A 207 20.41 8.77 2.71
CA CYS A 207 21.10 8.79 1.41
C CYS A 207 21.01 7.45 0.68
N LEU A 208 21.27 6.33 1.38
CA LEU A 208 21.12 4.99 0.81
C LEU A 208 19.69 4.72 0.36
N SER A 209 18.68 5.11 1.15
CA SER A 209 17.27 4.99 0.75
C SER A 209 16.96 5.76 -0.54
N ILE A 210 17.55 6.93 -0.75
CA ILE A 210 17.40 7.70 -2.00
C ILE A 210 18.09 6.97 -3.16
N VAL A 211 19.29 6.43 -2.96
CA VAL A 211 19.99 5.64 -3.98
C VAL A 211 19.13 4.44 -4.41
N PHE A 212 18.51 3.72 -3.48
CA PHE A 212 17.65 2.59 -3.82
C PHE A 212 16.31 3.02 -4.44
N LEU A 213 15.75 4.17 -4.03
CA LEU A 213 14.55 4.72 -4.67
C LEU A 213 14.83 5.06 -6.14
N TYR A 214 15.90 5.80 -6.43
CA TYR A 214 16.30 6.15 -7.79
C TYR A 214 16.75 4.92 -8.58
N GLY A 215 17.50 4.01 -7.96
CA GLY A 215 17.91 2.75 -8.54
C GLY A 215 16.74 1.87 -8.94
N SER A 216 15.65 1.86 -8.16
CA SER A 216 14.43 1.11 -8.49
C SER A 216 13.75 1.66 -9.73
N VAL A 217 13.63 2.99 -9.85
CA VAL A 217 13.09 3.64 -11.06
C VAL A 217 13.98 3.33 -12.26
N LEU A 218 15.30 3.50 -12.13
CA LEU A 218 16.27 3.23 -13.19
C LEU A 218 16.18 1.77 -13.67
N LEU A 219 16.25 0.81 -12.75
CA LEU A 219 16.22 -0.61 -13.08
C LEU A 219 14.88 -1.02 -13.68
N PHE A 220 13.76 -0.49 -13.19
CA PHE A 220 12.47 -0.83 -13.76
C PHE A 220 12.28 -0.21 -15.16
N CYS A 221 12.78 1.01 -15.41
CA CYS A 221 12.80 1.59 -16.75
C CYS A 221 13.69 0.77 -17.70
N MET A 222 14.88 0.35 -17.26
CA MET A 222 15.77 -0.51 -18.05
C MET A 222 15.12 -1.86 -18.35
N HIS A 223 14.58 -2.52 -17.34
CA HIS A 223 13.95 -3.83 -17.47
C HIS A 223 12.68 -3.75 -18.33
N GLY A 224 11.72 -2.88 -18.01
CA GLY A 224 10.49 -2.72 -18.78
C GLY A 224 10.75 -2.31 -20.23
N GLY A 225 11.71 -1.39 -20.46
CA GLY A 225 12.14 -1.03 -21.81
C GLY A 225 12.79 -2.20 -22.56
N THR A 226 13.60 -3.00 -21.88
CA THR A 226 14.23 -4.20 -22.46
C THR A 226 13.18 -5.24 -22.83
N ILE A 227 12.30 -5.59 -21.90
CA ILE A 227 11.22 -6.58 -22.13
C ILE A 227 10.38 -6.14 -23.32
N LEU A 228 9.88 -4.91 -23.34
CA LEU A 228 9.09 -4.39 -24.46
C LEU A 228 9.86 -4.46 -25.79
N ALA A 229 11.16 -4.17 -25.82
CA ALA A 229 11.98 -4.24 -27.02
C ALA A 229 12.08 -5.67 -27.60
N VAL A 230 12.01 -6.69 -26.74
CA VAL A 230 12.12 -8.12 -27.11
C VAL A 230 10.78 -8.87 -27.08
N THR A 231 9.65 -8.19 -26.86
CA THR A 231 8.30 -8.81 -26.95
C THR A 231 8.02 -9.43 -28.33
N ARG A 232 8.64 -8.91 -29.40
CA ARG A 232 8.57 -9.51 -30.74
C ARG A 232 9.12 -10.96 -30.81
N TYR A 233 9.91 -11.36 -29.81
CA TYR A 233 10.45 -12.71 -29.63
C TYR A 233 9.78 -13.45 -28.47
N GLY A 234 8.72 -12.88 -27.89
CA GLY A 234 8.04 -13.43 -26.71
C GLY A 234 8.83 -13.30 -25.41
N GLY A 235 9.70 -12.28 -25.27
CA GLY A 235 10.54 -12.11 -24.09
C GLY A 235 9.78 -11.74 -22.79
N ASP A 236 8.51 -11.36 -22.89
CA ASP A 236 7.60 -11.15 -21.76
C ASP A 236 7.12 -12.46 -21.10
N ARG A 237 7.37 -13.61 -21.74
CA ARG A 237 7.10 -14.96 -21.20
C ARG A 237 8.27 -15.46 -20.37
N GLU A 238 8.60 -14.70 -19.32
CA GLU A 238 9.88 -14.82 -18.60
C GLU A 238 10.07 -16.20 -17.93
N LEU A 239 8.99 -16.82 -17.46
CA LEU A 239 9.06 -18.16 -16.83
C LEU A 239 9.52 -19.24 -17.81
N GLU A 240 9.25 -19.09 -19.10
CA GLU A 240 9.71 -20.03 -20.13
C GLU A 240 11.09 -19.69 -20.71
N GLN A 241 11.60 -18.49 -20.44
CA GLN A 241 12.91 -18.03 -20.90
C GLN A 241 14.04 -18.36 -19.91
N ILE A 242 13.72 -18.48 -18.61
CA ILE A 242 14.64 -18.85 -17.52
C ILE A 242 14.84 -20.37 -17.50
#